data_AF-W7AUQ4-F1
#
_entry.id   AF-W7AUQ4-F1
#
_cell.length_a   1.000
_cell.length_b   1.000
_cell.length_c   1.000
_cell.angle_alpha   90.00
_cell.angle_beta   90.00
_cell.angle_gamma   90.00
#
_symmetry.space_group_name_H-M   'P 1'
#
loop_
_entity.id
_entity.type
_entity.pdbx_description
1 polymer ?
#
loop_
_entity_poly.entity_id
_entity_poly.type
_entity_poly.pdbx_seq_one_letter_code
_entity_poly.pdbx_strand_id
1 'polypeptide(L)'
;MAVPTPNKDDQYKSCDLTYVLDAVKSLVPVLEKGNTVIVESTIAPRTTEDFVKPLIEEAGFEIGKDIFLVHCPERVLPGKILHELKYNNRIIGGVTSACTEAGKKNL
;
A
#
# COMPACT_ATOMS: atom_id res chain seq x y z
N MET A 1 -0.70 5.27 2.19
CA MET A 1 0.33 5.21 3.26
C MET A 1 1.70 5.21 2.63
N ALA A 2 2.57 6.08 3.11
CA ALA A 2 3.92 6.30 2.59
C ALA A 2 4.90 6.39 3.76
N VAL A 3 5.19 5.25 4.39
CA VAL A 3 6.12 5.12 5.52
C VAL A 3 7.47 4.58 5.04
N PRO A 4 8.57 4.84 5.76
CA PRO A 4 9.88 4.33 5.36
C PRO A 4 9.94 2.80 5.45
N THR A 5 10.64 2.20 4.50
CA THR A 5 10.95 0.76 4.45
C THR A 5 12.47 0.61 4.34
N PRO A 6 13.20 0.83 5.46
CA PRO A 6 14.65 0.75 5.45
C PRO A 6 15.11 -0.68 5.12
N ASN A 7 16.38 -0.82 4.75
CA ASN A 7 16.95 -2.14 4.56
C ASN A 7 17.28 -2.76 5.92
N LYS A 8 16.99 -4.06 6.07
CA LYS A 8 17.50 -4.86 7.17
C LYS A 8 19.01 -5.04 7.04
N ASP A 9 19.65 -5.23 8.18
CA ASP A 9 21.07 -5.60 8.26
C ASP A 9 21.23 -7.11 8.03
N ASP A 10 20.82 -7.57 6.85
CA ASP A 10 20.99 -8.94 6.37
C ASP A 10 21.75 -8.96 5.03
N GLN A 11 22.14 -10.15 4.60
CA GLN A 11 22.94 -10.33 3.37
C GLN A 11 22.25 -9.81 2.09
N TYR A 12 20.91 -9.73 2.08
CA TYR A 12 20.12 -9.36 0.90
C TYR A 12 19.60 -7.92 0.96
N LYS A 13 19.89 -7.19 2.05
CA LYS A 13 19.31 -5.87 2.34
C LYS A 13 17.79 -5.90 2.22
N SER A 14 17.17 -6.94 2.77
CA SER A 14 15.72 -7.16 2.67
C SER A 14 14.96 -5.95 3.21
N CYS A 15 13.79 -5.66 2.64
CA CYS A 15 12.97 -4.55 3.13
C CYS A 15 12.48 -4.83 4.56
N ASP A 16 12.69 -3.85 5.45
CA ASP A 16 12.07 -3.83 6.76
C ASP A 16 10.63 -3.32 6.64
N LEU A 17 9.68 -4.20 6.94
CA LEU A 17 8.25 -3.93 6.87
C LEU A 17 7.67 -3.41 8.17
N THR A 18 8.45 -3.29 9.25
CA THR A 18 7.96 -2.93 10.60
C THR A 18 7.06 -1.69 10.56
N TYR A 19 7.52 -0.60 9.94
CA TYR A 19 6.75 0.63 9.83
C TYR A 19 5.47 0.49 8.99
N VAL A 20 5.49 -0.33 7.94
CA VAL A 20 4.32 -0.60 7.10
C VAL A 20 3.26 -1.35 7.90
N LEU A 21 3.66 -2.40 8.61
CA LEU A 21 2.73 -3.20 9.41
C LEU A 21 2.17 -2.41 10.59
N ASP A 22 2.98 -1.58 11.24
CA ASP A 22 2.51 -0.73 12.32
C ASP A 22 1.57 0.37 11.82
N ALA A 23 1.82 0.93 10.63
CA ALA A 23 0.89 1.85 9.99
C ALA A 23 -0.46 1.16 9.69
N VAL A 24 -0.44 -0.07 9.16
CA VAL A 24 -1.66 -0.86 8.93
C VAL A 24 -2.41 -1.11 10.23
N LYS A 25 -1.72 -1.57 11.29
CA LYS A 25 -2.33 -1.80 12.62
C LYS A 25 -2.93 -0.52 13.20
N SER A 26 -2.33 0.65 12.97
CA SER A 26 -2.88 1.93 13.42
C SER A 26 -4.13 2.35 12.64
N LEU A 27 -4.25 1.90 11.38
CA LEU A 27 -5.38 2.20 10.50
C LEU A 27 -6.59 1.32 10.83
N VAL A 28 -6.36 0.04 11.15
CA VAL A 28 -7.41 -0.96 11.38
C VAL A 28 -8.56 -0.50 12.30
N PRO A 29 -8.31 0.13 13.48
CA PRO A 29 -9.37 0.58 14.39
C PRO A 29 -10.29 1.67 13.84
N VAL A 30 -9.86 2.38 12.79
CA VAL A 30 -10.62 3.48 12.18
C VAL A 30 -11.08 3.15 10.76
N LEU A 31 -10.88 1.92 10.29
CA LEU A 31 -11.35 1.49 8.97
C LEU A 31 -12.87 1.35 8.96
N GLU A 32 -13.47 1.81 7.87
CA GLU A 32 -14.89 1.63 7.58
C GLU A 32 -15.09 0.93 6.23
N LYS A 33 -16.22 0.24 6.09
CA LYS A 33 -16.57 -0.42 4.83
C LYS A 33 -16.63 0.60 3.68
N GLY A 34 -16.04 0.26 2.56
CA GLY A 34 -15.87 1.11 1.38
C GLY A 34 -14.57 1.90 1.34
N ASN A 35 -13.74 1.85 2.40
CA ASN A 35 -12.44 2.52 2.40
C ASN A 35 -11.46 1.88 1.40
N THR A 36 -10.60 2.71 0.82
CA THR A 36 -9.47 2.28 -0.03
C THR A 36 -8.16 2.49 0.73
N VAL A 37 -7.42 1.42 0.94
CA VAL A 37 -6.09 1.43 1.53
C VAL A 37 -5.05 1.34 0.41
N ILE A 38 -4.25 2.39 0.26
CA ILE A 38 -3.21 2.48 -0.77
C ILE A 38 -1.84 2.40 -0.08
N VAL A 39 -1.00 1.44 -0.45
CA VAL A 39 0.39 1.34 -0.01
C VAL A 39 1.27 1.93 -1.10
N GLU A 40 1.99 3.00 -0.79
CA GLU A 40 2.90 3.68 -1.72
C GLU A 40 4.38 3.39 -1.41
N SER A 41 4.66 2.91 -0.20
CA SER A 41 5.99 2.49 0.23
C SER A 41 6.58 1.42 -0.71
N THR A 42 7.91 1.44 -0.84
CA THR A 42 8.65 0.39 -1.54
C THR A 42 8.60 -0.90 -0.72
N ILE A 43 7.92 -1.92 -1.23
CA ILE A 43 7.74 -3.19 -0.53
C ILE A 43 8.21 -4.35 -1.41
N ALA A 44 8.57 -5.47 -0.78
CA ALA A 44 8.88 -6.69 -1.51
C ALA A 44 7.62 -7.24 -2.21
N PRO A 45 7.76 -8.00 -3.32
CA PRO A 45 6.64 -8.68 -3.94
C PRO A 45 5.83 -9.50 -2.94
N ARG A 46 4.52 -9.59 -3.17
CA ARG A 46 3.55 -10.27 -2.28
C ARG A 46 3.39 -9.66 -0.89
N THR A 47 4.06 -8.55 -0.55
CA THR A 47 3.90 -7.93 0.78
C THR A 47 2.45 -7.53 1.06
N THR A 48 1.77 -6.99 0.05
CA THR A 48 0.37 -6.57 0.16
C THR A 48 -0.54 -7.75 0.45
N GLU A 49 -0.34 -8.88 -0.24
CA GLU A 49 -1.17 -10.08 -0.16
C GLU A 49 -0.86 -10.93 1.08
N ASP A 50 0.41 -11.08 1.43
CA ASP A 50 0.87 -12.04 2.43
C ASP A 50 1.00 -11.41 3.83
N PHE A 51 1.08 -10.07 3.95
CA PHE A 51 1.28 -9.39 5.24
C PHE A 51 0.25 -8.30 5.53
N VAL A 52 -0.09 -7.45 4.56
CA VAL A 52 -1.05 -6.34 4.79
C VAL A 52 -2.49 -6.84 4.80
N LYS A 53 -2.87 -7.65 3.80
CA LYS A 53 -4.20 -8.24 3.68
C LYS A 53 -4.61 -9.02 4.94
N PRO A 54 -3.79 -9.95 5.49
CA PRO A 54 -4.16 -10.69 6.69
C PRO A 54 -4.51 -9.81 7.89
N LEU A 55 -3.76 -8.72 8.13
CA LEU A 55 -4.04 -7.80 9.25
C LEU A 55 -5.41 -7.12 9.14
N ILE A 56 -5.86 -6.83 7.91
CA ILE A 56 -7.17 -6.22 7.65
C ILE A 56 -8.27 -7.28 7.73
N GLU A 57 -8.02 -8.50 7.24
CA GLU A 57 -8.98 -9.61 7.31
C GLU A 57 -9.17 -10.13 8.74
N GLU A 58 -8.12 -10.17 9.55
CA GLU A 58 -8.18 -10.49 10.99
C GLU A 58 -9.07 -9.51 11.77
N ALA A 59 -9.21 -8.27 11.28
CA ALA A 59 -10.11 -7.28 11.85
C ALA A 59 -11.58 -7.45 11.41
N GLY A 60 -11.88 -8.45 10.58
CA GLY A 60 -13.23 -8.79 10.14
C GLY A 60 -13.67 -8.14 8.83
N PHE A 61 -12.75 -7.55 8.06
CA PHE A 61 -13.05 -6.97 6.75
C PHE A 61 -12.72 -7.93 5.61
N GLU A 62 -13.54 -7.95 4.57
CA GLU A 62 -13.26 -8.70 3.33
C GLU A 62 -12.57 -7.82 2.27
N ILE A 63 -11.35 -8.17 1.84
CA ILE A 63 -10.62 -7.42 0.80
C ILE A 63 -11.32 -7.54 -0.56
N GLY A 64 -11.52 -6.40 -1.23
CA GLY A 64 -12.20 -6.30 -2.51
C GLY A 64 -13.71 -6.13 -2.42
N LYS A 65 -14.27 -6.12 -1.19
CA LYS A 65 -15.69 -5.93 -0.94
C LYS A 65 -15.95 -4.91 0.16
N ASP A 66 -15.38 -5.15 1.34
CA ASP A 66 -15.46 -4.20 2.45
C ASP A 66 -14.33 -3.19 2.40
N ILE A 67 -13.10 -3.62 2.08
CA ILE A 67 -11.93 -2.73 1.99
C ILE A 67 -11.21 -2.96 0.66
N PHE A 68 -10.80 -1.90 -0.02
CA PHE A 68 -10.06 -1.99 -1.28
C PHE A 68 -8.56 -1.78 -1.05
N LEU A 69 -7.75 -2.82 -1.28
CA LEU A 69 -6.32 -2.78 -1.00
C LEU A 69 -5.50 -2.70 -2.30
N VAL A 70 -4.66 -1.66 -2.39
CA VAL A 70 -3.90 -1.31 -3.59
C VAL A 70 -2.44 -1.05 -3.24
N HIS A 71 -1.52 -1.54 -4.06
CA HIS A 71 -0.13 -1.06 -4.10
C HIS A 71 0.06 -0.11 -5.27
N CYS A 72 0.53 1.10 -4.99
CA CYS A 72 0.84 2.12 -5.98
C CYS A 72 2.22 2.72 -5.65
N PRO A 73 3.32 2.10 -6.11
CA PRO A 73 4.65 2.57 -5.77
C PRO A 73 4.87 3.98 -6.32
N GLU A 74 5.15 4.92 -5.44
CA GLU A 74 5.43 6.30 -5.83
C GLU A 74 6.84 6.40 -6.44
N ARG A 75 6.97 7.19 -7.51
CA ARG A 75 8.26 7.44 -8.18
C ARG A 75 8.45 8.95 -8.31
N VAL A 76 9.07 9.55 -7.30
CA VAL A 76 9.38 10.99 -7.27
C VAL A 76 10.87 11.22 -7.39
N LEU A 77 11.28 12.08 -8.33
CA LEU A 77 12.63 12.64 -8.37
C LEU A 77 12.72 13.87 -7.44
N PRO A 78 13.69 13.90 -6.51
CA PRO A 78 13.97 15.09 -5.71
C PRO A 78 14.23 16.31 -6.61
N GLY A 79 13.53 17.42 -6.37
CA GLY A 79 13.64 18.66 -7.14
C GLY A 79 12.60 18.87 -8.24
N LYS A 80 11.75 17.87 -8.57
CA LYS A 80 10.65 18.00 -9.54
C LYS A 80 9.31 17.41 -9.07
N ILE A 81 9.16 17.22 -7.76
CA ILE A 81 8.05 16.50 -7.11
C ILE A 81 6.67 16.95 -7.64
N LEU A 82 6.37 18.25 -7.63
CA LEU A 82 5.05 18.77 -8.04
C LEU A 82 4.74 18.58 -9.53
N HIS A 83 5.76 18.65 -10.39
CA HIS A 83 5.58 18.44 -11.83
C HIS A 83 5.34 16.95 -12.11
N GLU A 84 6.15 16.07 -11.53
CA GLU A 84 6.06 14.63 -11.79
C GLU A 84 4.78 14.01 -11.25
N LEU A 85 4.29 14.48 -10.10
CA LEU A 85 3.04 13.98 -9.51
C LEU A 85 1.83 14.12 -10.46
N LYS A 86 1.87 15.12 -11.36
CA LYS A 86 0.79 15.38 -12.34
C LYS A 86 0.95 14.62 -13.65
N TYR A 87 2.19 14.35 -14.08
CA TYR A 87 2.46 13.89 -15.46
C TYR A 87 3.03 12.46 -15.55
N ASN A 88 3.51 11.88 -14.44
CA ASN A 88 4.02 10.51 -14.47
C ASN A 88 2.90 9.47 -14.52
N ASN A 89 3.10 8.45 -15.34
CA ASN A 89 2.26 7.26 -15.33
C ASN A 89 2.38 6.57 -13.96
N ARG A 90 1.23 6.34 -13.32
CA ARG A 90 1.13 5.59 -12.06
C ARG A 90 0.80 4.13 -12.34
N ILE A 91 1.46 3.22 -11.63
CA ILE A 91 1.14 1.78 -11.68
C ILE A 91 0.19 1.50 -10.52
N ILE A 92 -0.98 0.92 -10.83
CA ILE A 92 -2.01 0.58 -9.84
C ILE A 92 -2.12 -0.94 -9.78
N GLY A 93 -1.63 -1.55 -8.69
CA GLY A 93 -1.73 -2.97 -8.41
C GLY A 93 -2.77 -3.25 -7.33
N GLY A 94 -4.02 -3.49 -7.70
CA GLY A 94 -5.06 -3.92 -6.77
C GLY A 94 -4.99 -5.43 -6.50
N VAL A 95 -5.21 -5.85 -5.25
CA VAL A 95 -5.25 -7.27 -4.85
C VAL A 95 -6.37 -8.04 -5.55
N THR A 96 -7.47 -7.35 -5.89
CA THR A 96 -8.56 -7.86 -6.73
C THR A 96 -8.86 -6.86 -7.85
N SER A 97 -9.65 -7.27 -8.85
CA SER A 97 -10.14 -6.36 -9.89
C SER A 97 -10.91 -5.17 -9.31
N ALA A 98 -11.74 -5.40 -8.29
CA ALA A 98 -12.46 -4.34 -7.59
C ALA A 98 -11.50 -3.36 -6.88
N CYS A 99 -10.40 -3.86 -6.30
CA CYS A 99 -9.37 -3.00 -5.72
C CYS A 99 -8.67 -2.15 -6.79
N THR A 100 -8.38 -2.72 -7.96
CA THR A 100 -7.78 -1.97 -9.07
C THR A 100 -8.69 -0.84 -9.56
N GLU A 101 -9.99 -1.10 -9.69
CA GLU A 101 -10.96 -0.06 -10.05
C GLU A 101 -11.10 1.02 -8.96
N ALA A 102 -11.11 0.62 -7.69
CA ALA A 102 -11.09 1.56 -6.57
C ALA A 102 -9.81 2.42 -6.58
N GLY A 103 -8.65 1.84 -6.88
CA GLY A 103 -7.38 2.55 -7.02
C GLY A 103 -7.42 3.61 -8.12
N LYS A 104 -7.91 3.26 -9.32
CA LYS A 104 -8.05 4.20 -10.45
C LYS A 104 -8.95 5.39 -10.16
N LYS A 105 -9.92 5.25 -9.25
CA LYS A 105 -10.85 6.33 -8.89
C LYS A 105 -10.24 7.30 -7.87
N ASN A 106 -9.25 6.86 -7.09
CA ASN A 106 -8.68 7.60 -5.96
C ASN A 106 -7.25 8.11 -6.20
N LEU A 107 -6.62 7.79 -7.34
CA LEU A 107 -5.27 8.18 -7.76
C LEU A 107 -5.31 8.89 -9.10
#